data_AF-A0A7Y1X4M4-F1
#
_entry.id   AF-A0A7Y1X4M4-F1
#
_cell.length_a   1.000
_cell.length_b   1.000
_cell.length_c   1.000
_cell.angle_alpha   90.00
_cell.angle_beta   90.00
_cell.angle_gamma   90.00
#
_symmetry.space_group_name_H-M   'P 1'
#
loop_
_entity.id
_entity.type
_entity.pdbx_description
1 polymer ?
#
loop_
_entity_poly.entity_id
_entity_poly.type
_entity_poly.pdbx_seq_one_letter_code
_entity_poly.pdbx_strand_id
1 'polypeptide(L)'
;MTDNQKHDQAARPLPFLLAWGLPILLLISTNFMPGLVPLPVIIGLMSGAFLWMGLACVLNARRCRRRHCYYSGPIFILGAIAVLLVGFQIIDLGRDGLIMVVYVTLTLALLTYLSEPVFGKYVD
;
A
#
# COMPACT_ATOMS: atom_id res chain seq x y z
N MET A 1 5.58 3.98 28.22
CA MET A 1 4.65 3.70 27.09
C MET A 1 4.34 4.92 26.21
N THR A 2 4.83 6.12 26.53
CA THR A 2 4.43 7.40 25.87
C THR A 2 5.32 7.85 24.70
N ASP A 3 6.43 7.16 24.41
CA ASP A 3 7.41 7.64 23.42
C ASP A 3 7.11 7.16 21.98
N ASN A 4 6.65 5.91 21.79
CA ASN A 4 6.39 5.37 20.45
C ASN A 4 5.21 6.01 19.71
N GLN A 5 4.25 6.65 20.38
CA GLN A 5 3.13 7.31 19.70
C GLN A 5 3.55 8.61 19.01
N LYS A 6 4.60 9.29 19.50
CA LYS A 6 5.09 10.54 18.89
C LYS A 6 5.65 10.34 17.49
N HIS A 7 6.14 9.13 17.21
CA HIS A 7 6.77 8.79 15.93
C HIS A 7 5.84 8.01 14.98
N ASP A 8 4.59 7.73 15.40
CA ASP A 8 3.61 7.05 14.55
C ASP A 8 3.04 8.04 13.53
N GLN A 9 3.51 7.92 12.30
CA GLN A 9 3.04 8.76 11.19
C GLN A 9 1.59 8.47 10.82
N ALA A 10 1.08 7.26 11.11
CA ALA A 10 -0.32 6.92 10.87
C ALA A 10 -1.27 7.58 11.89
N ALA A 11 -0.77 7.99 13.06
CA ALA A 11 -1.56 8.65 14.08
C ALA A 11 -1.69 10.17 13.87
N ARG A 12 -0.96 10.75 12.91
CA ARG A 12 -0.97 12.19 12.61
C ARG A 12 -1.62 12.44 11.26
N PRO A 13 -2.54 13.42 11.14
CA PRO A 13 -3.39 13.56 9.96
C PRO A 13 -2.62 13.90 8.69
N LEU A 14 -1.65 14.82 8.75
CA LEU A 14 -0.88 15.24 7.58
C LEU A 14 0.01 14.11 7.00
N PRO A 15 0.92 13.48 7.78
CA PRO A 15 1.71 12.38 7.24
C PRO A 15 0.84 11.17 6.89
N PHE A 16 -0.31 10.97 7.55
CA PHE A 16 -1.28 9.97 7.13
C PHE A 16 -1.83 10.24 5.72
N LEU A 17 -2.29 11.47 5.49
CA LEU A 17 -2.80 11.87 4.18
C LEU A 17 -1.74 11.77 3.08
N LEU A 18 -0.49 12.12 3.36
CA LEU A 18 0.59 12.04 2.37
C LEU A 18 1.05 10.60 2.07
N ALA A 19 1.11 9.74 3.11
CA ALA A 19 1.63 8.39 2.95
C ALA A 19 0.58 7.36 2.51
N TRP A 20 -0.70 7.57 2.84
CA TRP A 20 -1.78 6.65 2.47
C TRP A 20 -2.91 7.35 1.70
N GLY A 21 -3.34 8.53 2.11
CA GLY A 21 -4.47 9.24 1.47
C GLY A 21 -4.22 9.59 0.00
N LEU A 22 -3.10 10.23 -0.31
CA LEU A 22 -2.72 10.63 -1.66
C LEU A 22 -2.52 9.42 -2.59
N PRO A 23 -1.78 8.36 -2.21
CA PRO A 23 -1.72 7.13 -2.98
C PRO A 23 -3.07 6.47 -3.23
N ILE A 24 -3.95 6.39 -2.22
CA ILE A 24 -5.29 5.82 -2.39
C ILE A 24 -6.12 6.65 -3.38
N LEU A 25 -6.08 7.98 -3.26
CA LEU A 25 -6.77 8.87 -4.19
C LEU A 25 -6.23 8.71 -5.62
N LEU A 26 -4.92 8.53 -5.77
CA LEU A 26 -4.27 8.26 -7.05
C LEU A 26 -4.69 6.89 -7.62
N LEU A 27 -4.77 5.84 -6.80
CA LEU A 27 -5.27 4.53 -7.22
C LEU A 27 -6.75 4.57 -7.62
N ILE A 28 -7.57 5.40 -6.98
CA ILE A 28 -8.97 5.58 -7.36
C ILE A 28 -9.05 6.34 -8.70
N SER A 29 -8.24 7.39 -8.87
CA SER A 29 -8.28 8.22 -10.08
C SER A 29 -7.87 7.46 -11.34
N THR A 30 -7.07 6.40 -11.24
CA THR A 30 -6.70 5.56 -12.40
C THR A 30 -7.90 4.86 -13.06
N ASN A 31 -9.03 4.70 -12.38
CA ASN A 31 -10.26 4.13 -12.97
C ASN A 31 -10.87 5.05 -14.05
N PHE A 32 -10.55 6.35 -14.03
CA PHE A 32 -11.10 7.35 -14.95
C PHE A 32 -10.11 7.75 -16.06
N MET A 33 -8.89 7.21 -16.03
CA MET A 33 -7.82 7.50 -17.00
C MET A 33 -7.82 6.65 -18.28
N PRO A 34 -8.46 5.46 -18.37
CA PRO A 34 -8.46 4.68 -19.61
C PRO A 34 -9.01 5.50 -20.79
N GLY A 35 -8.25 5.54 -21.89
CA GLY A 35 -8.58 6.32 -23.09
C GLY A 35 -8.09 7.78 -23.07
N LEU A 36 -7.70 8.31 -21.91
CA LEU A 36 -7.12 9.65 -21.77
C LEU A 36 -5.59 9.59 -21.59
N VAL A 37 -5.10 8.57 -20.91
CA VAL A 37 -3.69 8.41 -20.53
C VAL A 37 -3.16 7.08 -21.07
N PRO A 38 -1.92 7.01 -21.59
CA PRO A 38 -1.31 5.76 -22.02
C PRO A 38 -1.25 4.73 -20.88
N LEU A 39 -1.59 3.47 -21.18
CA LEU A 39 -1.60 2.38 -20.20
C LEU A 39 -0.28 2.25 -19.39
N PRO A 40 0.93 2.38 -19.98
CA PRO A 40 2.18 2.31 -19.21
C PRO A 40 2.28 3.38 -18.11
N VAL A 41 1.71 4.56 -18.31
CA VAL A 41 1.68 5.62 -17.31
C VAL A 41 0.75 5.24 -16.17
N ILE A 42 -0.44 4.68 -16.48
CA ILE A 42 -1.39 4.18 -15.47
C ILE A 42 -0.73 3.09 -14.61
N ILE A 43 -0.05 2.12 -15.24
CA ILE A 43 0.69 1.06 -14.55
C ILE A 43 1.76 1.66 -13.63
N GLY A 44 2.53 2.63 -14.14
CA GLY A 44 3.56 3.33 -13.35
C GLY A 44 2.98 4.08 -12.14
N LEU A 45 1.85 4.75 -12.30
CA LEU A 45 1.13 5.43 -11.21
C LEU A 45 0.68 4.44 -10.13
N MET A 46 0.05 3.34 -10.53
CA MET A 46 -0.44 2.31 -9.59
C MET A 46 0.72 1.63 -8.85
N SER A 47 1.77 1.22 -9.58
CA SER A 47 2.97 0.62 -8.98
C SER A 47 3.68 1.61 -8.05
N GLY A 48 3.82 2.88 -8.46
CA GLY A 48 4.44 3.93 -7.66
C GLY A 48 3.68 4.21 -6.37
N ALA A 49 2.34 4.25 -6.43
CA ALA A 49 1.49 4.43 -5.26
C ALA A 49 1.67 3.31 -4.23
N PHE A 50 1.67 2.05 -4.67
CA PHE A 50 1.92 0.92 -3.77
C PHE A 50 3.34 0.91 -3.22
N LEU A 51 4.35 1.22 -4.04
CA LEU A 51 5.73 1.29 -3.57
C LEU A 51 5.88 2.38 -2.50
N TRP A 52 5.27 3.55 -2.70
CA TRP A 52 5.28 4.65 -1.73
C TRP A 52 4.64 4.24 -0.40
N MET A 53 3.44 3.65 -0.45
CA MET A 53 2.76 3.14 0.75
C MET A 53 3.59 2.07 1.46
N GLY A 54 4.19 1.14 0.70
CA GLY A 54 5.03 0.08 1.25
C GLY A 54 6.27 0.62 1.96
N LEU A 55 6.98 1.56 1.34
CA LEU A 55 8.13 2.23 1.96
C LEU A 55 7.73 3.02 3.21
N ALA A 56 6.62 3.75 3.17
CA ALA A 56 6.10 4.46 4.33
C ALA A 56 5.78 3.48 5.48
N CYS A 57 5.15 2.34 5.20
CA CYS A 57 4.87 1.30 6.18
C CYS A 57 6.16 0.71 6.77
N VAL A 58 7.17 0.36 5.96
CA VAL A 58 8.45 -0.18 6.46
C VAL A 58 9.18 0.83 7.35
N LEU A 59 9.23 2.11 6.93
CA LEU A 59 9.87 3.17 7.70
C LEU A 59 9.10 3.46 9.00
N ASN A 60 7.75 3.48 8.96
CA ASN A 60 6.92 3.67 10.14
C ASN A 60 7.05 2.47 11.09
N ALA A 61 7.08 1.23 10.57
CA ALA A 61 7.23 0.02 11.37
C ALA A 61 8.48 0.03 12.25
N ARG A 62 9.60 0.57 11.74
CA ARG A 62 10.85 0.73 12.51
C ARG A 62 10.71 1.72 13.67
N ARG A 63 9.82 2.71 13.55
CA ARG A 63 9.60 3.75 14.56
C ARG A 63 8.50 3.39 15.55
N CYS A 64 7.33 2.96 15.07
CA CYS A 64 6.15 2.71 15.90
C CYS A 64 6.12 1.28 16.48
N ARG A 65 6.86 0.33 15.86
CA ARG A 65 6.89 -1.12 16.19
C ARG A 65 5.53 -1.81 16.09
N ARG A 66 4.59 -1.21 15.35
CA ARG A 66 3.26 -1.77 15.12
C ARG A 66 3.32 -2.91 14.10
N ARG A 67 2.61 -4.01 14.39
CA ARG A 67 2.59 -5.21 13.55
C ARG A 67 1.94 -4.97 12.19
N HIS A 68 0.90 -4.12 12.13
CA HIS A 68 0.21 -3.85 10.87
C HIS A 68 1.15 -3.22 9.81
N CYS A 69 2.07 -2.33 10.20
CA CYS A 69 3.04 -1.65 9.34
C CYS A 69 4.15 -2.62 8.92
N TYR A 70 4.55 -3.51 9.83
CA TYR A 70 5.54 -4.54 9.56
C TYR A 70 5.09 -5.51 8.46
N TYR A 71 3.82 -5.93 8.47
CA TYR A 71 3.27 -6.82 7.44
C TYR A 71 2.78 -6.09 6.18
N SER A 72 2.13 -4.94 6.32
CA SER A 72 1.60 -4.19 5.16
C SER A 72 2.70 -3.64 4.26
N GLY A 73 3.88 -3.31 4.80
CA GLY A 73 5.03 -2.85 4.01
C GLY A 73 5.41 -3.82 2.88
N PRO A 74 5.79 -5.07 3.21
CA PRO A 74 6.04 -6.10 2.21
C PRO A 74 4.85 -6.39 1.29
N ILE A 75 3.61 -6.41 1.82
CA ILE A 75 2.40 -6.63 1.01
C ILE A 75 2.27 -5.57 -0.08
N PHE A 76 2.44 -4.29 0.25
CA PHE A 76 2.38 -3.21 -0.73
C PHE A 76 3.53 -3.26 -1.74
N ILE A 77 4.75 -3.59 -1.31
CA ILE A 77 5.89 -3.74 -2.24
C ILE A 77 5.62 -4.88 -3.24
N LEU A 78 5.11 -6.01 -2.77
CA LEU A 78 4.70 -7.12 -3.64
C LEU A 78 3.55 -6.72 -4.56
N GLY A 79 2.58 -5.95 -4.07
CA GLY A 79 1.50 -5.37 -4.89
C GLY A 79 2.02 -4.48 -6.01
N ALA A 80 3.04 -3.65 -5.74
CA ALA A 80 3.70 -2.83 -6.77
C ALA A 80 4.34 -3.70 -7.88
N ILE A 81 5.07 -4.74 -7.48
CA ILE A 81 5.66 -5.71 -8.42
C ILE A 81 4.56 -6.42 -9.23
N ALA A 82 3.49 -6.87 -8.57
CA ALA A 82 2.37 -7.53 -9.23
C ALA A 82 1.68 -6.63 -10.25
N VAL A 83 1.51 -5.32 -9.95
CA VAL A 83 0.98 -4.35 -10.91
C VAL A 83 1.85 -4.28 -12.17
N LEU A 84 3.19 -4.27 -12.03
CA LEU A 84 4.09 -4.26 -13.18
C LEU A 84 3.96 -5.55 -14.00
N LEU A 85 3.99 -6.72 -13.32
CA LEU A 85 3.92 -8.01 -13.99
C LEU A 85 2.60 -8.20 -14.76
N VAL A 86 1.48 -7.84 -14.15
CA VAL A 86 0.15 -7.97 -14.76
C VAL A 86 -0.10 -6.87 -15.79
N GLY A 87 0.29 -5.63 -15.48
CA GLY A 87 0.11 -4.49 -16.38
C GLY A 87 0.85 -4.63 -17.69
N PHE A 88 2.09 -5.13 -17.65
CA PHE A 88 2.89 -5.40 -18.84
C PHE A 88 2.64 -6.79 -19.45
N GLN A 89 1.60 -7.50 -19.00
CA GLN A 89 1.18 -8.80 -19.53
C GLN A 89 2.29 -9.88 -19.46
N ILE A 90 3.19 -9.77 -18.47
CA ILE A 90 4.15 -10.83 -18.14
C ILE A 90 3.41 -11.99 -17.47
N ILE A 91 2.36 -11.68 -16.69
CA ILE A 91 1.41 -12.63 -16.14
C ILE A 91 0.00 -12.22 -16.59
N ASP A 92 -0.72 -13.14 -17.22
CA ASP A 92 -2.10 -12.92 -17.67
C ASP A 92 -3.09 -13.31 -16.55
N LEU A 93 -3.81 -12.31 -16.03
CA LEU A 93 -4.94 -12.48 -15.10
C LEU A 93 -6.29 -12.09 -15.75
N GLY A 94 -6.31 -11.95 -17.07
CA GLY A 94 -7.47 -11.50 -17.82
C GLY A 94 -7.73 -9.99 -17.70
N ARG A 95 -8.90 -9.58 -18.19
CA ARG A 95 -9.29 -8.18 -18.37
C ARG A 95 -9.22 -7.35 -17.08
N ASP A 96 -9.57 -7.96 -15.95
CA ASP A 96 -9.66 -7.28 -14.66
C ASP A 96 -8.42 -7.50 -13.77
N GLY A 97 -7.34 -8.07 -14.32
CA GLY A 97 -6.15 -8.46 -13.56
C GLY A 97 -5.53 -7.32 -12.74
N LEU A 98 -5.41 -6.13 -13.31
CA LEU A 98 -4.88 -4.95 -12.58
C LEU A 98 -5.76 -4.55 -11.38
N ILE A 99 -7.08 -4.60 -11.56
CA ILE A 99 -8.04 -4.28 -10.50
C ILE A 99 -8.01 -5.36 -9.41
N MET A 100 -7.91 -6.63 -9.79
CA MET A 100 -7.74 -7.73 -8.85
C MET A 100 -6.49 -7.56 -7.99
N VAL A 101 -5.34 -7.22 -8.59
CA VAL A 101 -4.10 -6.95 -7.84
C VAL A 101 -4.31 -5.82 -6.83
N VAL A 102 -4.99 -4.74 -7.21
CA VAL A 102 -5.26 -3.63 -6.30
C VAL A 102 -6.10 -4.06 -5.12
N TYR A 103 -7.24 -4.72 -5.37
CA TYR A 103 -8.13 -5.14 -4.29
C TYR A 103 -7.48 -6.16 -3.37
N VAL A 104 -6.82 -7.19 -3.92
CA VAL A 104 -6.13 -8.19 -3.09
C VAL A 104 -5.06 -7.54 -2.22
N THR A 105 -4.24 -6.65 -2.79
CA THR A 105 -3.19 -5.95 -2.04
C THR A 105 -3.78 -5.11 -0.90
N LEU A 106 -4.80 -4.31 -1.18
CA LEU A 106 -5.45 -3.46 -0.18
C LEU A 106 -6.16 -4.27 0.91
N THR A 107 -6.87 -5.34 0.52
CA THR A 107 -7.54 -6.23 1.47
C THR A 107 -6.54 -6.94 2.38
N LEU A 108 -5.46 -7.51 1.82
CA LEU A 108 -4.41 -8.14 2.63
C LEU A 108 -3.76 -7.14 3.59
N ALA A 109 -3.44 -5.93 3.12
CA ALA A 109 -2.89 -4.88 3.97
C ALA A 109 -3.86 -4.47 5.09
N LEU A 110 -5.16 -4.36 4.81
CA LEU A 110 -6.18 -4.04 5.81
C LEU A 110 -6.32 -5.15 6.86
N LEU A 111 -6.31 -6.42 6.44
CA LEU A 111 -6.37 -7.56 7.36
C LEU A 111 -5.22 -7.59 8.36
N THR A 112 -4.07 -6.97 8.05
CA THR A 112 -2.95 -6.89 9.01
C THR A 112 -3.29 -6.10 10.28
N TYR A 113 -4.30 -5.22 10.26
CA TYR A 113 -4.77 -4.54 11.48
C TYR A 113 -5.34 -5.52 12.52
N LEU A 114 -5.87 -6.66 12.07
CA LEU A 114 -6.38 -7.72 12.97
C LEU A 114 -5.26 -8.38 13.78
N SER A 115 -4.00 -8.26 13.35
CA SER A 115 -2.86 -8.83 14.09
C SER A 115 -2.55 -8.08 15.39
N GLU A 116 -2.90 -6.79 15.47
CA GLU A 116 -2.58 -5.95 16.63
C GLU A 116 -3.37 -6.32 17.90
N PRO A 117 -4.70 -6.49 17.87
CA PRO A 117 -5.46 -6.89 19.06
C PRO A 117 -5.11 -8.31 19.54
N VAL A 118 -4.65 -9.19 18.64
CA VAL A 118 -4.31 -10.58 18.97
C VAL A 118 -2.90 -10.70 19.54
N PHE A 119 -1.93 -9.96 18.99
CA PHE A 119 -0.50 -10.18 19.29
C PHE A 119 0.26 -8.94 19.79
N GLY A 120 -0.36 -7.76 19.87
CA GLY A 120 0.30 -6.54 20.33
C GLY A 120 1.40 -6.04 19.37
N LYS A 121 2.50 -5.50 19.91
CA LYS A 121 3.66 -5.03 19.11
C LYS A 121 4.63 -6.19 18.82
N TYR A 122 5.48 -6.07 17.79
CA TYR A 122 6.40 -7.16 17.39
C TYR A 122 7.78 -7.08 18.06
N VAL A 123 8.13 -5.95 18.66
CA VAL A 123 9.31 -5.77 19.51
C VAL A 123 8.89 -4.87 20.66
N ASP A 124 9.18 -5.31 21.88
CA ASP A 124 8.85 -4.60 23.12
C ASP A 124 9.73 -3.36 23.34
#